data_AF-A0A0M0G983-F1
#
_entry.id   AF-A0A0M0G983-F1
#
_cell.length_a   1.000
_cell.length_b   1.000
_cell.length_c   1.000
_cell.angle_alpha   90.00
_cell.angle_beta   90.00
_cell.angle_gamma   90.00
#
_symmetry.space_group_name_H-M   'P 1'
#
loop_
_entity.id
_entity.type
_entity.pdbx_description
1 polymer ?
#
loop_
_entity_poly.entity_id
_entity_poly.type
_entity_poly.pdbx_seq_one_letter_code
_entity_poly.pdbx_strand_id
1 'polypeptide(L)'
;MRIQCAKGALSGLISGTFLGLFLKMIEYASGVKVYTLLLNVDYIPILKDYHFPEAIEFAYHLIISVVLAVSLILLIKKYRWNRLQIIVRTLLITFSIGVLLYPTTALSDRTPEITSIYAIVFWLSGHLLYGLLLSIFFIKSH
;
A
#
# COMPACT_ATOMS: atom_id res chain seq x y z
N MET A 1 7.08 -18.09 15.01
CA MET A 1 7.59 -17.24 13.91
C MET A 1 6.94 -17.59 12.57
N ARG A 2 7.11 -18.81 12.03
CA ARG A 2 6.55 -19.23 10.72
C ARG A 2 5.06 -18.95 10.53
N ILE A 3 4.22 -19.30 11.51
CA ILE A 3 2.76 -19.06 11.45
C ILE A 3 2.42 -17.56 11.33
N GLN A 4 3.18 -16.70 12.03
CA GLN A 4 2.95 -15.25 11.98
C GLN A 4 3.34 -14.67 10.63
N CYS A 5 4.45 -15.15 10.04
CA CYS A 5 4.84 -14.77 8.68
C CYS A 5 3.77 -15.18 7.65
N ALA A 6 3.22 -16.39 7.75
CA ALA A 6 2.15 -16.83 6.86
C ALA A 6 0.87 -15.97 7.00
N LYS A 7 0.46 -15.66 8.24
CA LYS A 7 -0.68 -14.77 8.50
C LYS A 7 -0.44 -13.35 7.97
N GLY A 8 0.75 -12.80 8.20
CA GLY A 8 1.16 -11.50 7.68
C GLY A 8 1.16 -11.46 6.16
N ALA A 9 1.72 -12.50 5.51
CA ALA A 9 1.73 -12.60 4.06
C ALA A 9 0.31 -12.66 3.47
N LEU A 10 -0.56 -13.51 4.02
CA LEU A 10 -1.95 -13.58 3.57
C LEU A 10 -2.69 -12.24 3.76
N SER A 11 -2.47 -11.58 4.90
CA SER A 11 -3.07 -10.26 5.18
C SER A 11 -2.55 -9.20 4.19
N GLY A 12 -1.26 -9.21 3.88
CA GLY A 12 -0.65 -8.32 2.89
C GLY A 12 -1.17 -8.57 1.47
N LEU A 13 -1.32 -9.83 1.06
CA LEU A 13 -1.89 -10.20 -0.25
C LEU A 13 -3.34 -9.70 -0.38
N ILE A 14 -4.19 -10.00 0.60
CA ILE A 14 -5.61 -9.61 0.56
C ILE A 14 -5.75 -8.10 0.62
N SER A 15 -5.12 -7.44 1.59
CA SER A 15 -5.22 -5.98 1.75
C SER A 15 -4.57 -5.22 0.58
N GLY A 16 -3.43 -5.69 0.07
CA GLY A 16 -2.78 -5.09 -1.10
C GLY A 16 -3.62 -5.23 -2.36
N THR A 17 -4.25 -6.40 -2.54
CA THR A 17 -5.19 -6.60 -3.65
C THR A 17 -6.39 -5.67 -3.55
N PHE A 18 -6.97 -5.56 -2.35
CA PHE A 18 -8.06 -4.62 -2.08
C PHE A 18 -7.66 -3.17 -2.41
N LEU A 19 -6.48 -2.71 -1.97
CA LEU A 19 -5.99 -1.36 -2.25
C LEU A 19 -5.83 -1.12 -3.75
N GLY A 20 -5.21 -2.08 -4.47
CA GLY A 20 -5.04 -2.00 -5.91
C GLY A 20 -6.37 -1.90 -6.65
N LEU A 21 -7.32 -2.76 -6.35
CA LEU A 21 -8.65 -2.73 -6.97
C LEU A 21 -9.41 -1.44 -6.63
N PHE A 22 -9.30 -0.96 -5.39
CA PHE A 22 -9.89 0.30 -4.97
C PHE A 22 -9.35 1.48 -5.79
N LEU A 23 -8.02 1.63 -5.88
CA LEU A 23 -7.42 2.72 -6.66
C LEU A 23 -7.66 2.55 -8.16
N LYS A 24 -7.70 1.32 -8.67
CA LYS A 24 -8.03 1.03 -10.08
C LYS A 24 -9.44 1.50 -10.42
N MET A 25 -10.41 1.26 -9.53
CA MET A 25 -11.78 1.73 -9.69
C MET A 25 -11.85 3.26 -9.66
N ILE A 26 -11.15 3.91 -8.73
CA ILE A 26 -11.09 5.38 -8.65
C ILE A 26 -10.47 5.98 -9.92
N GLU A 27 -9.36 5.42 -10.40
CA GLU A 27 -8.71 5.87 -11.64
C GLU A 27 -9.64 5.70 -12.84
N TYR A 28 -10.29 4.54 -12.97
CA TYR A 28 -11.26 4.30 -14.04
C TYR A 28 -12.44 5.28 -14.01
N ALA A 29 -12.96 5.61 -12.83
CA ALA A 29 -14.14 6.47 -12.69
C ALA A 29 -13.81 7.98 -12.79
N SER A 30 -12.64 8.41 -12.33
CA SER A 30 -12.27 9.83 -12.24
C SER A 30 -11.26 10.30 -13.30
N GLY A 31 -10.55 9.37 -13.95
CA GLY A 31 -9.43 9.66 -14.83
C GLY A 31 -8.13 10.08 -14.09
N VAL A 32 -8.16 10.18 -12.77
CA VAL A 32 -6.98 10.54 -11.97
C VAL A 32 -6.07 9.31 -11.83
N LYS A 33 -4.82 9.43 -12.27
CA LYS A 33 -3.86 8.31 -12.44
C LYS A 33 -3.29 7.69 -11.13
N VAL A 34 -4.11 7.51 -10.09
CA VAL A 34 -3.69 7.02 -8.75
C VAL A 34 -3.37 5.53 -8.70
N TYR A 35 -3.98 4.71 -9.57
CA TYR A 35 -3.61 3.31 -9.71
C TYR A 35 -2.31 3.16 -10.49
N THR A 36 -2.13 3.96 -11.55
CA THR A 36 -0.85 4.06 -12.26
C THR A 36 0.26 4.50 -11.31
N LEU A 37 0.01 5.44 -10.38
CA LEU A 37 0.96 5.79 -9.31
C LEU A 37 1.26 4.61 -8.37
N LEU A 38 0.26 3.80 -8.02
CA LEU A 38 0.46 2.62 -7.17
C LEU A 38 1.41 1.59 -7.81
N LEU A 39 1.29 1.44 -9.13
CA LEU A 39 2.06 0.49 -9.93
C LEU A 39 3.43 1.03 -10.36
N ASN A 40 3.60 2.35 -10.34
CA ASN A 40 4.78 3.02 -10.88
C ASN A 40 6.07 2.48 -10.26
N VAL A 41 7.02 2.05 -11.10
CA VAL A 41 8.37 1.64 -10.69
C VAL A 41 9.45 2.57 -11.22
N ASP A 42 9.07 3.66 -11.90
CA ASP A 42 10.00 4.56 -12.58
C ASP A 42 10.96 5.27 -11.61
N TYR A 43 10.58 5.39 -10.33
CA TYR A 43 11.46 5.92 -9.28
C TYR A 43 12.65 5.01 -8.96
N ILE A 44 12.68 3.76 -9.48
CA ILE A 44 13.79 2.81 -9.34
C ILE A 44 14.70 2.96 -10.57
N PRO A 45 15.93 3.50 -10.44
CA PRO A 45 16.77 3.85 -11.59
C PRO A 45 17.07 2.70 -12.58
N ILE A 46 17.07 1.45 -12.10
CA ILE A 46 17.35 0.26 -12.91
C ILE A 46 16.11 -0.19 -13.70
N LEU A 47 14.91 0.18 -13.25
CA LEU A 47 13.64 -0.26 -13.83
C LEU A 47 12.95 0.82 -14.67
N LYS A 48 13.35 2.09 -14.56
CA LYS A 48 12.69 3.24 -15.19
C LYS A 48 12.53 3.17 -16.70
N ASP A 49 13.43 2.46 -17.39
CA ASP A 49 13.44 2.38 -18.86
C ASP A 49 12.61 1.16 -19.36
N TYR A 50 12.02 0.38 -18.44
CA TYR A 50 11.25 -0.82 -18.76
C TYR A 50 9.78 -0.65 -18.41
N HIS A 51 8.91 -0.67 -19.42
CA HIS A 51 7.47 -0.76 -19.23
C HIS A 51 7.05 -2.21 -19.02
N PHE A 52 6.86 -2.58 -17.77
CA PHE A 52 6.36 -3.91 -17.43
C PHE A 52 4.84 -4.00 -17.72
N PRO A 53 4.35 -5.19 -18.09
CA PRO A 53 2.92 -5.48 -18.05
C PRO A 53 2.31 -5.16 -16.69
N GLU A 54 1.07 -4.67 -16.68
CA GLU A 54 0.32 -4.30 -15.46
C GLU A 54 0.39 -5.40 -14.38
N ALA A 55 0.25 -6.67 -14.77
CA ALA A 55 0.30 -7.80 -13.85
C ALA A 55 1.65 -7.92 -13.11
N ILE A 56 2.75 -7.55 -13.74
CA ILE A 56 4.09 -7.58 -13.15
C ILE A 56 4.28 -6.38 -12.22
N GLU A 57 3.89 -5.17 -12.63
CA GLU A 57 3.93 -3.98 -11.75
C GLU A 57 3.06 -4.20 -10.49
N PHE A 58 1.89 -4.81 -10.66
CA PHE A 58 1.01 -5.16 -9.56
C PHE A 58 1.59 -6.24 -8.65
N ALA A 59 2.30 -7.23 -9.20
CA ALA A 59 3.01 -8.21 -8.40
C ALA A 59 4.11 -7.57 -7.53
N TYR A 60 4.85 -6.57 -8.04
CA TYR A 60 5.80 -5.81 -7.24
C TYR A 60 5.11 -5.07 -6.08
N HIS A 61 3.97 -4.43 -6.33
CA HIS A 61 3.16 -3.82 -5.27
C HIS A 61 2.77 -4.85 -4.19
N LEU A 62 2.29 -6.03 -4.59
CA LEU A 62 1.90 -7.08 -3.65
C LEU A 62 3.08 -7.58 -2.82
N ILE A 63 4.29 -7.68 -3.40
CA ILE A 63 5.52 -8.03 -2.66
C ILE A 63 5.78 -7.01 -1.55
N ILE A 64 5.72 -5.72 -1.85
CA ILE A 64 5.91 -4.65 -0.86
C ILE A 64 4.83 -4.71 0.23
N SER A 65 3.57 -4.93 -0.15
CA SER A 65 2.45 -5.09 0.79
C SER A 65 2.67 -6.29 1.74
N VAL A 66 3.14 -7.42 1.22
CA VAL A 66 3.47 -8.61 2.01
C VAL A 66 4.60 -8.32 3.00
N VAL A 67 5.70 -7.70 2.55
CA VAL A 67 6.84 -7.35 3.40
C VAL A 67 6.40 -6.42 4.53
N LEU A 68 5.59 -5.39 4.23
CA LEU A 68 5.05 -4.47 5.21
C LEU A 68 4.15 -5.20 6.23
N ALA A 69 3.21 -6.02 5.76
CA ALA A 69 2.28 -6.73 6.63
C ALA A 69 2.97 -7.75 7.54
N VAL A 70 3.97 -8.49 7.03
CA VAL A 70 4.81 -9.39 7.82
C VAL A 70 5.62 -8.60 8.87
N SER A 71 6.19 -7.46 8.49
CA SER A 71 6.94 -6.61 9.43
C SER A 71 6.04 -6.10 10.55
N LEU A 72 4.85 -5.60 10.22
CA LEU A 72 3.88 -5.09 11.19
C LEU A 72 3.40 -6.17 12.17
N ILE A 73 3.03 -7.36 11.70
CA ILE A 73 2.56 -8.43 12.61
C ILE A 73 3.69 -8.88 13.56
N LEU A 74 4.94 -8.91 13.09
CA LEU A 74 6.10 -9.20 13.94
C LEU A 74 6.32 -8.12 15.00
N LEU A 75 6.18 -6.83 14.64
CA LEU A 75 6.25 -5.71 15.58
C LEU A 75 5.12 -5.75 16.60
N ILE A 76 3.88 -6.00 16.17
CA ILE A 76 2.70 -6.13 17.04
C ILE A 76 2.95 -7.19 18.11
N LYS A 77 3.47 -8.36 17.73
CA LYS A 77 3.76 -9.45 18.67
C LYS A 77 4.97 -9.15 19.56
N LYS A 78 6.04 -8.55 19.02
CA LYS A 78 7.25 -8.17 19.78
C LYS A 78 6.92 -7.17 20.89
N TYR A 79 6.12 -6.15 20.57
CA TYR A 79 5.79 -5.05 21.49
C TYR A 79 4.42 -5.21 22.15
N ARG A 80 3.74 -6.34 21.93
CA ARG A 80 2.45 -6.70 22.53
C ARG A 80 1.39 -5.59 22.42
N TRP A 81 1.21 -5.06 21.21
CA TRP A 81 0.24 -3.97 21.00
C TRP A 81 -1.18 -4.43 21.36
N ASN A 82 -1.94 -3.59 22.07
CA ASN A 82 -3.36 -3.83 22.30
C ASN A 82 -4.20 -3.46 21.06
N ARG A 83 -5.50 -3.75 21.08
CA ARG A 83 -6.41 -3.54 19.94
C ARG A 83 -6.38 -2.10 19.41
N LEU A 84 -6.43 -1.11 20.30
CA LEU A 84 -6.40 0.31 19.92
C LEU A 84 -5.05 0.69 19.32
N GLN A 85 -3.95 0.22 19.92
CA GLN A 85 -2.59 0.45 19.41
C GLN A 85 -2.40 -0.16 18.02
N ILE A 86 -2.96 -1.36 17.75
CA ILE A 86 -2.92 -1.97 16.42
C ILE A 86 -3.57 -1.06 15.39
N ILE A 87 -4.80 -0.60 15.64
CA ILE A 87 -5.54 0.24 14.70
C ILE A 87 -4.80 1.57 14.47
N VAL A 88 -4.53 2.31 15.54
CA VAL A 88 -3.95 3.65 15.44
C VAL A 88 -2.56 3.62 14.81
N ARG A 89 -1.68 2.71 15.26
CA ARG A 89 -0.31 2.66 14.74
C ARG A 89 -0.26 2.14 13.30
N THR A 90 -1.08 1.17 12.93
CA THR A 90 -1.14 0.68 11.55
C THR A 90 -1.66 1.75 10.61
N LEU A 91 -2.72 2.49 10.99
CA LEU A 91 -3.21 3.63 10.22
C LEU A 91 -2.15 4.72 10.07
N LEU A 92 -1.49 5.12 11.16
CA LEU A 92 -0.43 6.12 11.11
C LEU A 92 0.74 5.69 10.22
N ILE A 93 1.18 4.44 10.32
CA ILE A 93 2.29 3.91 9.51
C ILE A 93 1.91 3.90 8.02
N THR A 94 0.73 3.36 7.68
CA THR A 94 0.27 3.26 6.29
C THR A 94 -0.03 4.61 5.68
N PHE A 95 -0.60 5.54 6.45
CA PHE A 95 -0.76 6.94 6.05
C PHE A 95 0.59 7.62 5.81
N SER A 96 1.55 7.44 6.72
CA SER A 96 2.89 8.03 6.59
C SER A 96 3.62 7.49 5.36
N ILE A 97 3.51 6.19 5.08
CA ILE A 97 4.02 5.59 3.84
C ILE A 97 3.36 6.24 2.61
N GLY A 98 2.04 6.39 2.62
CA GLY A 98 1.31 7.08 1.56
C GLY A 98 1.84 8.50 1.33
N VAL A 99 2.01 9.30 2.39
CA VAL A 99 2.58 10.65 2.31
C VAL A 99 4.00 10.65 1.76
N LEU A 100 4.85 9.73 2.23
CA LEU A 100 6.24 9.65 1.79
C LEU A 100 6.40 9.19 0.34
N LEU A 101 5.49 8.35 -0.15
CA LEU A 101 5.53 7.83 -1.52
C LEU A 101 4.87 8.77 -2.54
N TYR A 102 3.94 9.62 -2.13
CA TYR A 102 3.26 10.52 -3.07
C TYR A 102 4.20 11.42 -3.89
N PRO A 103 5.28 12.01 -3.34
CA PRO A 103 6.26 12.79 -4.11
C PRO A 103 6.93 12.03 -5.27
N THR A 104 6.93 10.69 -5.26
CA THR A 104 7.45 9.91 -6.40
C THR A 104 6.69 10.14 -7.69
N THR A 105 5.49 10.74 -7.61
CA THR A 105 4.72 11.19 -8.77
C THR A 105 5.45 12.24 -9.62
N ALA A 106 6.40 12.99 -9.03
CA ALA A 106 7.23 13.95 -9.77
C ALA A 106 8.40 13.28 -10.52
N LEU A 107 8.61 11.98 -10.33
CA LEU A 107 9.68 11.21 -10.95
C LEU A 107 9.22 10.41 -12.18
N SER A 108 7.95 10.57 -12.60
CA SER A 108 7.37 9.86 -13.75
C SER A 108 6.35 10.74 -14.47
N ASP A 109 6.38 10.71 -15.80
CA ASP A 109 5.37 11.35 -16.65
C ASP A 109 4.06 10.54 -16.74
N ARG A 110 4.05 9.31 -16.20
CA ARG A 110 2.88 8.42 -16.20
C ARG A 110 1.92 8.73 -15.06
N THR A 111 2.40 9.35 -13.99
CA THR A 111 1.67 9.55 -12.74
C THR A 111 0.97 10.91 -12.68
N PRO A 112 0.09 11.16 -11.69
CA PRO A 112 -0.57 12.45 -11.54
C PRO A 112 0.42 13.61 -11.32
N GLU A 113 -0.03 14.84 -11.54
CA GLU A 113 0.74 16.00 -11.11
C GLU A 113 0.91 16.01 -9.58
N ILE A 114 2.10 16.37 -9.10
CA ILE A 114 2.40 16.46 -7.66
C ILE A 114 1.47 17.45 -6.93
N THR A 115 0.95 18.45 -7.63
CA THR A 115 0.01 19.46 -7.12
C THR A 115 -1.46 19.01 -7.13
N SER A 116 -1.77 17.80 -7.62
CA SER A 116 -3.15 17.32 -7.73
C SER A 116 -3.76 16.98 -6.37
N ILE A 117 -4.68 17.83 -5.91
CA ILE A 117 -5.41 17.64 -4.65
C ILE A 117 -6.25 16.36 -4.69
N TYR A 118 -6.91 16.06 -5.81
CA TYR A 118 -7.69 14.83 -5.95
C TYR A 118 -6.82 13.59 -5.84
N ALA A 119 -5.64 13.59 -6.48
CA ALA A 119 -4.74 12.45 -6.44
C ALA A 119 -4.25 12.16 -5.02
N ILE A 120 -3.76 13.16 -4.27
CA ILE A 120 -3.31 12.95 -2.90
C ILE A 120 -4.45 12.49 -1.97
N VAL A 121 -5.67 13.03 -2.14
CA VAL A 121 -6.82 12.63 -1.32
C VAL A 121 -7.21 11.17 -1.58
N PHE A 122 -7.33 10.76 -2.85
CA PHE A 122 -7.67 9.38 -3.19
C PHE A 122 -6.56 8.41 -2.77
N TRP A 123 -5.30 8.79 -2.98
CA TRP A 123 -4.12 8.03 -2.58
C TRP A 123 -4.10 7.77 -1.08
N LEU A 124 -4.21 8.82 -0.25
CA LEU A 124 -4.18 8.70 1.20
C LEU A 124 -5.42 7.98 1.74
N SER A 125 -6.59 8.18 1.13
CA SER A 125 -7.81 7.44 1.48
C SER A 125 -7.65 5.94 1.24
N GLY A 126 -7.07 5.56 0.10
CA GLY A 126 -6.72 4.16 -0.18
C GLY A 126 -5.79 3.57 0.89
N HIS A 127 -4.73 4.30 1.25
CA HIS A 127 -3.77 3.85 2.27
C HIS A 127 -4.39 3.70 3.67
N LEU A 128 -5.32 4.59 4.04
CA LEU A 128 -6.07 4.47 5.29
C LEU A 128 -6.99 3.23 5.28
N LEU A 129 -7.70 2.98 4.18
CA LEU A 129 -8.55 1.78 4.05
C LEU A 129 -7.72 0.50 4.07
N TYR A 130 -6.55 0.49 3.42
CA TYR A 130 -5.57 -0.59 3.49
C TYR A 130 -5.11 -0.85 4.93
N GLY A 131 -4.72 0.20 5.66
CA GLY A 131 -4.28 0.10 7.05
C GLY A 131 -5.39 -0.38 7.98
N LEU A 132 -6.63 0.04 7.74
CA LEU A 132 -7.80 -0.44 8.48
C LEU A 132 -8.03 -1.93 8.26
N LEU A 133 -7.98 -2.39 7.01
CA LEU A 133 -8.18 -3.79 6.65
C LEU A 133 -7.07 -4.69 7.23
N LEU A 134 -5.81 -4.26 7.16
CA LEU A 134 -4.70 -4.93 7.87
C LEU A 134 -4.96 -5.03 9.38
N SER A 135 -5.41 -3.93 10.00
CA SER A 135 -5.72 -3.90 11.44
C SER A 135 -6.79 -4.93 11.81
N ILE A 136 -7.83 -5.08 10.98
CA ILE A 136 -8.88 -6.10 11.17
C ILE A 136 -8.28 -7.51 11.13
N PHE A 137 -7.42 -7.82 10.15
CA PHE A 137 -6.76 -9.12 10.07
C PHE A 137 -5.82 -9.39 11.24
N PHE A 138 -5.06 -8.39 11.66
CA PHE A 138 -4.15 -8.51 12.79
C PHE A 138 -4.89 -8.73 14.09
N ILE A 139 -6.00 -8.04 14.34
CA ILE A 139 -6.82 -8.24 15.55
C ILE A 139 -7.42 -9.65 15.60
N LYS A 140 -7.94 -10.17 14.47
CA LYS A 140 -8.44 -11.56 14.41
C LYS A 140 -7.35 -12.60 14.62
N SER A 141 -6.11 -12.23 14.32
CA SER A 141 -4.93 -13.10 14.40
C SER A 141 -4.17 -12.98 15.71
N HIS A 142 -4.49 -11.96 16.51
CA HIS A 142 -3.80 -11.62 17.75
C HIS A 142 -4.28 -12.48 18.89
#